data_AF-A0A7V9J4M7-F1
#
_entry.id   AF-A0A7V9J4M7-F1
#
_cell.length_a   1.000
_cell.length_b   1.000
_cell.length_c   1.000
_cell.angle_alpha   90.00
_cell.angle_beta   90.00
_cell.angle_gamma   90.00
#
_symmetry.space_group_name_H-M   'P 1'
#
loop_
_entity.id
_entity.type
_entity.pdbx_description
1 polymer ?
#
loop_
_entity_poly.entity_id
_entity_poly.type
_entity_poly.pdbx_seq_one_letter_code
_entity_poly.pdbx_strand_id
1 'polypeptide(L)'
;GLRLKHDHRHPDGTPDKQTNYGGWATNDGTATRQQFPADEETAALIPEAATNIWTLEIDREKRTFLYALERNKAPRYRAVFALP
;
A
#
# COMPACT_ATOMS: atom_id res chain seq x y z
N GLY A 1 -7.04 8.71 11.09
CA GLY A 1 -6.54 8.69 9.71
C GLY A 1 -6.91 7.38 9.04
N LEU A 2 -6.41 7.15 7.83
CA LEU A 2 -6.59 5.89 7.09
C LEU A 2 -5.36 4.98 7.32
N ARG A 3 -5.56 3.66 7.32
CA ARG A 3 -4.47 2.68 7.45
C ARG A 3 -4.59 1.63 6.36
N LEU A 4 -3.47 1.33 5.72
CA LEU A 4 -3.35 0.22 4.78
C LEU A 4 -2.44 -0.83 5.40
N LYS A 5 -2.90 -2.08 5.48
CA LYS A 5 -2.09 -3.25 5.85
C LYS A 5 -2.39 -4.39 4.88
N HIS A 6 -1.39 -5.20 4.56
CA HIS A 6 -1.49 -6.32 3.63
C HIS A 6 -1.62 -7.62 4.43
N ASP A 7 -2.79 -8.25 4.40
CA ASP A 7 -3.02 -9.55 5.03
C ASP A 7 -2.63 -10.66 4.03
N HIS A 8 -1.56 -11.37 4.35
CA HIS A 8 -1.09 -12.55 3.62
C HIS A 8 -1.39 -13.80 4.44
N ARG A 9 -2.02 -14.79 3.79
CA ARG A 9 -2.42 -16.05 4.41
C ARG A 9 -2.00 -17.23 3.56
N HIS A 10 -1.70 -18.33 4.23
CA HIS A 10 -1.54 -19.63 3.60
C HIS A 10 -2.89 -20.15 3.07
N PRO A 11 -2.90 -21.19 2.20
CA PRO A 11 -4.14 -21.77 1.66
C PRO A 11 -5.11 -22.27 2.73
N ASP A 12 -4.63 -22.65 3.91
CA ASP A 12 -5.43 -23.09 5.06
C ASP A 12 -6.00 -21.91 5.88
N GLY A 13 -5.72 -20.66 5.47
CA GLY A 13 -6.18 -19.45 6.11
C GLY A 13 -5.33 -18.99 7.30
N THR A 14 -4.27 -19.72 7.66
CA THR A 14 -3.34 -19.27 8.71
C THR A 14 -2.50 -18.09 8.22
N PRO A 15 -2.11 -17.14 9.11
CA PRO A 15 -1.34 -15.97 8.69
C PRO A 15 0.09 -16.36 8.24
N ASP A 16 0.55 -15.77 7.13
CA ASP A 16 1.94 -15.88 6.71
C ASP A 16 2.87 -15.14 7.70
N LYS A 17 4.15 -15.53 7.78
CA LYS A 17 5.14 -14.84 8.62
C LYS A 17 5.29 -13.37 8.23
N GLN A 18 5.19 -13.04 6.95
CA GLN A 18 5.22 -11.69 6.42
C GLN A 18 3.81 -11.22 6.06
N THR A 19 3.02 -10.91 7.09
CA THR A 19 1.64 -10.42 7.00
C THR A 19 1.46 -9.14 7.81
N ASN A 20 0.37 -8.43 7.60
CA ASN A 20 -0.02 -7.20 8.28
C ASN A 20 1.00 -6.04 8.18
N TYR A 21 1.79 -6.00 7.11
CA TYR A 21 2.69 -4.89 6.82
C TYR A 21 2.00 -3.77 6.03
N GLY A 22 2.43 -2.52 6.20
CA GLY A 22 1.85 -1.34 5.57
C GLY A 22 2.12 -0.07 6.40
N GLY A 23 1.14 0.81 6.51
CA GLY A 23 1.26 2.01 7.33
C GLY A 23 0.05 2.91 7.33
N TRP A 24 0.17 4.03 8.04
CA TRP A 24 -0.84 5.08 8.12
C TRP A 24 -0.73 6.03 6.93
N ALA A 25 -1.86 6.58 6.50
CA ALA A 25 -1.89 7.63 5.51
C ALA A 25 -1.20 8.90 6.02
N THR A 26 -0.53 9.62 5.13
CA THR A 26 -0.02 10.97 5.42
C THR A 26 -1.17 11.98 5.51
N ASN A 27 -0.89 13.16 6.06
CA ASN A 27 -1.86 14.27 6.10
C ASN A 27 -1.98 15.01 4.75
N ASP A 28 -1.13 14.70 3.78
CA ASP A 28 -1.03 15.40 2.48
C ASP A 28 -1.85 14.72 1.36
N GLY A 29 -2.72 13.79 1.72
CA GLY A 29 -3.62 13.13 0.78
C GLY A 29 -4.74 14.03 0.26
N THR A 30 -5.42 13.60 -0.80
CA THR A 30 -6.64 14.23 -1.33
C THR A 30 -7.85 13.32 -1.12
N ALA A 31 -9.05 13.80 -1.41
CA ALA A 31 -10.27 12.99 -1.36
C ALA A 31 -10.22 11.72 -2.24
N THR A 32 -9.32 11.67 -3.22
CA THR A 32 -9.20 10.56 -4.17
C THR A 32 -7.82 9.92 -4.22
N ARG A 33 -6.82 10.45 -3.51
CA ARG A 33 -5.44 9.93 -3.52
C ARG A 33 -4.85 9.91 -2.13
N GLN A 34 -4.29 8.79 -1.72
CA GLN A 34 -3.67 8.61 -0.40
C GLN A 34 -2.33 7.90 -0.53
N GLN A 35 -1.38 8.28 0.31
CA GLN A 35 -0.05 7.66 0.40
C GLN A 35 0.16 7.10 1.79
N PHE A 36 0.69 5.88 1.84
CA PHE A 36 0.91 5.11 3.05
C PHE A 36 2.40 4.74 3.08
N PRO A 37 3.27 5.53 3.72
CA PRO A 37 4.65 5.11 3.98
C PRO A 37 4.66 3.91 4.94
N ALA A 38 5.67 3.04 4.79
CA ALA A 38 5.90 1.94 5.73
C ALA A 38 6.07 2.46 7.16
N ASP A 39 5.34 1.85 8.10
CA ASP A 39 5.49 2.12 9.52
C ASP A 39 6.66 1.32 10.14
N GLU A 40 6.96 1.61 11.41
CA GLU A 40 8.05 0.97 12.15
C GLU A 40 7.88 -0.55 12.24
N GLU A 41 6.63 -1.02 12.43
CA GLU A 41 6.30 -2.45 12.44
C GLU A 41 6.68 -3.11 11.11
N THR A 42 6.39 -2.43 10.00
CA THR A 42 6.74 -2.91 8.66
C THR A 42 8.24 -2.94 8.43
N ALA A 43 8.96 -1.89 8.85
CA ALA A 43 10.41 -1.84 8.74
C ALA A 43 11.09 -2.92 9.60
N ALA A 44 10.52 -3.24 10.77
CA ALA A 44 11.00 -4.33 11.62
C ALA A 44 10.70 -5.72 11.01
N LEU A 45 9.52 -5.91 10.42
CA LEU A 45 9.11 -7.17 9.82
C LEU A 45 9.83 -7.47 8.50
N ILE A 46 10.02 -6.44 7.68
CA ILE A 46 10.62 -6.52 6.34
C ILE A 46 11.57 -5.31 6.16
N PRO A 47 12.84 -5.42 6.56
CA PRO A 47 13.80 -4.31 6.49
C PRO A 47 13.93 -3.67 5.11
N GLU A 48 13.83 -4.46 4.03
CA GLU A 48 13.90 -3.98 2.65
C GLU A 48 12.66 -3.19 2.22
N ALA A 49 11.57 -3.25 3.01
CA ALA A 49 10.35 -2.49 2.81
C ALA A 49 10.32 -1.17 3.59
N ALA A 50 11.35 -0.85 4.39
CA ALA A 50 11.37 0.35 5.23
C ALA A 50 11.18 1.67 4.46
N THR A 51 11.53 1.71 3.17
CA THR A 51 11.35 2.88 2.30
C THR A 51 10.14 2.77 1.38
N ASN A 52 9.29 1.75 1.57
CA ASN A 52 8.11 1.59 0.74
C ASN A 52 7.12 2.72 0.98
N ILE A 53 6.51 3.19 -0.10
CA ILE A 53 5.33 4.05 -0.06
C ILE A 53 4.29 3.42 -0.97
N TRP A 54 3.18 2.98 -0.39
CA TRP A 54 2.01 2.55 -1.14
C TRP A 54 1.15 3.75 -1.48
N THR A 55 0.68 3.84 -2.73
CA THR A 55 -0.24 4.88 -3.18
C THR A 55 -1.51 4.24 -3.70
N LEU A 56 -2.66 4.69 -3.17
CA LEU A 56 -3.98 4.35 -3.69
C LEU A 56 -4.61 5.60 -4.31
N GLU A 57 -5.19 5.47 -5.50
CA GLU A 57 -5.84 6.59 -6.18
C GLU A 57 -7.08 6.15 -6.95
N ILE A 58 -8.14 6.96 -6.90
CA ILE A 58 -9.34 6.81 -7.72
C ILE A 58 -9.39 7.96 -8.72
N ASP A 59 -9.27 7.63 -10.00
CA ASP A 59 -9.55 8.56 -11.10
C ASP A 59 -11.01 8.40 -11.52
N ARG A 60 -11.84 9.39 -11.16
CA ARG A 60 -13.29 9.38 -11.42
C ARG A 60 -13.62 9.59 -12.89
N GLU A 61 -12.82 10.37 -13.61
CA GLU A 61 -13.05 10.66 -15.02
C GLU A 61 -12.71 9.44 -15.88
N LYS A 62 -11.56 8.83 -15.62
CA LYS A 62 -11.13 7.60 -16.31
C LYS A 62 -11.82 6.34 -15.79
N ARG A 63 -12.57 6.44 -14.69
CA ARG A 63 -13.15 5.31 -13.95
C ARG A 63 -12.10 4.24 -13.67
N THR A 64 -11.01 4.64 -13.01
CA THR A 64 -9.94 3.69 -12.64
C THR A 64 -9.56 3.78 -11.17
N PHE A 65 -9.11 2.66 -10.64
CA PHE A 65 -8.44 2.56 -9.35
C PHE A 65 -6.97 2.16 -9.55
N LEU A 66 -6.07 2.92 -8.96
CA LEU A 66 -4.63 2.69 -8.98
C LEU A 66 -4.18 2.15 -7.63
N TYR A 67 -3.40 1.07 -7.67
CA TYR A 67 -2.52 0.63 -6.60
C TYR A 67 -1.08 0.72 -7.10
N ALA A 68 -0.23 1.50 -6.43
CA ALA A 68 1.18 1.65 -6.76
C ALA A 68 2.07 1.47 -5.53
N LEU A 69 3.29 0.98 -5.78
CA LEU A 69 4.36 0.89 -4.80
C LEU A 69 5.59 1.63 -5.32
N GLU A 70 6.10 2.56 -4.51
CA GLU A 70 7.44 3.11 -4.63
C GLU A 70 8.34 2.45 -3.58
N ARG A 71 9.62 2.23 -3.93
CA ARG A 71 10.67 1.83 -2.98
C ARG A 71 11.94 2.60 -3.32
N ASN A 72 12.64 3.11 -2.31
CA ASN A 72 13.88 3.89 -2.51
C ASN A 72 13.71 5.05 -3.51
N LYS A 73 12.57 5.76 -3.44
CA LYS A 73 12.23 6.87 -4.36
C LYS A 73 12.13 6.47 -5.84
N ALA A 74 11.88 5.18 -6.13
CA ALA A 74 11.71 4.66 -7.47
C ALA A 74 10.46 3.76 -7.59
N PRO A 75 9.72 3.81 -8.71
CA PRO A 75 8.58 2.92 -8.93
C PRO A 75 8.98 1.45 -8.86
N ARG A 76 8.22 0.64 -8.11
CA ARG A 76 8.47 -0.80 -7.95
C ARG A 76 7.34 -1.67 -8.47
N TYR A 77 6.10 -1.22 -8.33
CA TYR A 77 4.93 -1.93 -8.84
C TYR A 77 3.79 -0.96 -9.16
N ARG A 78 2.98 -1.31 -10.15
CA ARG A 78 1.79 -0.55 -10.57
C ARG A 78 0.71 -1.50 -11.09
N ALA A 79 -0.50 -1.38 -10.54
CA ALA A 79 -1.70 -2.03 -11.03
C ALA A 79 -2.83 -1.01 -11.19
N VAL A 80 -3.53 -1.06 -12.32
CA VAL A 80 -4.67 -0.20 -12.63
C VAL A 80 -5.87 -1.08 -12.93
N PHE A 81 -6.97 -0.81 -12.23
CA PHE A 81 -8.22 -1.53 -12.34
C PHE A 81 -9.27 -0.60 -12.95
N ALA A 82 -10.07 -1.11 -13.89
CA ALA A 82 -11.27 -0.43 -14.32
C ALA A 82 -12.31 -0.48 -13.19
N LEU A 83 -12.96 0.65 -12.93
CA LEU A 83 -14.11 0.74 -12.04
C LEU A 83 -15.40 0.59 -12.86
N PRO A 84 -16.43 -0.05 -12.29
CA PRO A 84 -17.72 -0.25 -12.96
C PRO A 84 -18.39 1.08 -13.28
#